data_AF-A0A2D7LM15-F1
#
_entry.id   AF-A0A2D7LM15-F1
#
_cell.length_a   1.000
_cell.length_b   1.000
_cell.length_c   1.000
_cell.angle_alpha   90.00
_cell.angle_beta   90.00
_cell.angle_gamma   90.00
#
_symmetry.space_group_name_H-M   'P 1'
#
loop_
_entity.id
_entity.type
_entity.pdbx_description
1 polymer ?
#
loop_
_entity_poly.entity_id
_entity_poly.type
_entity_poly.pdbx_seq_one_letter_code
_entity_poly.pdbx_strand_id
1 'polypeptide(L)'
;MKNYSIGKSRRLRSTPYTSRIEKQGVTTYTIYNHMLLPSAFGSIEESYHHLKEHVQVWDVAAERQVQISGKDSAELMQLMTCRDLSKSKVGRCYYCPIIDNEGGIINDPVVLKLNEEKWWISIADSDVILFA
;
A
#
# COMPACT_ATOMS: atom_id res chain seq x y z
N MET A 1 11.64 27.10 3.76
CA MET A 1 11.33 26.88 2.33
C MET A 1 9.85 27.20 2.09
N LYS A 2 9.50 27.59 0.87
CA LYS A 2 8.11 27.86 0.50
C LYS A 2 7.32 26.55 0.44
N ASN A 3 6.21 26.46 1.16
CA ASN A 3 5.31 25.32 1.14
C ASN A 3 4.13 25.59 0.21
N TYR A 4 3.57 24.52 -0.37
CA TYR A 4 2.35 24.57 -1.17
C TYR A 4 1.26 23.73 -0.48
N SER A 5 0.03 24.23 -0.49
CA SER A 5 -1.12 23.50 0.09
C SER A 5 -1.65 22.44 -0.87
N ILE A 6 -2.09 21.30 -0.34
CA ILE A 6 -2.79 20.28 -1.12
C ILE A 6 -4.26 20.64 -1.33
N GLY A 7 -4.71 20.65 -2.60
CA GLY A 7 -6.11 20.88 -2.95
C GLY A 7 -6.95 19.62 -2.76
N LYS A 8 -7.58 19.46 -1.58
CA LYS A 8 -8.43 18.30 -1.29
C LYS A 8 -9.63 18.21 -2.24
N SER A 9 -9.99 16.98 -2.61
CA SER A 9 -11.14 16.70 -3.48
C SER A 9 -11.61 15.27 -3.29
N ARG A 10 -12.77 14.90 -3.86
CA ARG A 10 -13.22 13.50 -3.86
C ARG A 10 -12.26 12.55 -4.58
N ARG A 11 -11.52 13.05 -5.58
CA ARG A 11 -10.51 12.25 -6.33
C ARG A 11 -9.26 12.01 -5.49
N LEU A 12 -8.83 13.00 -4.71
CA LEU A 12 -7.76 12.83 -3.70
C LEU A 12 -8.39 12.35 -2.40
N ARG A 13 -8.70 11.05 -2.39
CA ARG A 13 -9.55 10.43 -1.37
C ARG A 13 -9.01 10.68 0.03
N SER A 14 -9.89 11.11 0.93
CA SER A 14 -9.63 11.00 2.38
C SER A 14 -9.76 9.55 2.83
N THR A 15 -9.28 9.29 4.05
CA THR A 15 -9.29 7.99 4.72
C THR A 15 -10.33 7.98 5.85
N PRO A 16 -10.70 6.81 6.39
CA PRO A 16 -11.50 6.72 7.62
C PRO A 16 -10.85 7.42 8.84
N TYR A 17 -9.53 7.66 8.78
CA TYR A 17 -8.74 8.20 9.86
C TYR A 17 -8.41 9.69 9.68
N THR A 18 -8.67 10.29 8.52
CA THR A 18 -8.28 11.67 8.18
C THR A 18 -8.69 12.68 9.24
N SER A 19 -9.94 12.67 9.70
CA SER A 19 -10.42 13.61 10.72
C SER A 19 -9.76 13.44 12.10
N ARG A 20 -9.16 12.28 12.38
CA ARG A 20 -8.45 11.98 13.63
C ARG A 20 -7.03 12.49 13.55
N ILE A 21 -6.29 12.11 12.50
CA ILE A 21 -4.90 12.52 12.32
C ILE A 21 -4.75 14.04 12.15
N GLU A 22 -5.75 14.72 11.55
CA GLU A 22 -5.82 16.19 11.48
C GLU A 22 -5.91 16.84 12.87
N LYS A 23 -6.63 16.21 13.80
CA LYS A 23 -6.71 16.65 15.21
C LYS A 23 -5.48 16.24 16.03
N GLN A 24 -4.68 15.30 15.53
CA GLN A 24 -3.47 14.79 16.18
C GLN A 24 -2.18 15.44 15.64
N GLY A 25 -2.30 16.45 14.77
CA GLY A 25 -1.17 17.29 14.38
C GLY A 25 -0.42 16.83 13.12
N VAL A 26 -1.08 16.13 12.19
CA VAL A 26 -0.49 15.93 10.85
C VAL A 26 -0.18 17.28 10.20
N THR A 27 1.02 17.44 9.66
CA THR A 27 1.49 18.71 9.07
C THR A 27 1.61 18.65 7.55
N THR A 28 1.87 17.46 7.00
CA THR A 28 2.11 17.27 5.56
C THR A 28 1.47 15.97 5.07
N TYR A 29 0.97 16.00 3.84
CA TYR A 29 0.46 14.83 3.13
C TYR A 29 1.27 14.58 1.86
N THR A 30 1.41 13.31 1.50
CA THR A 30 1.62 12.87 0.12
C THR A 30 0.32 12.31 -0.45
N ILE A 31 0.28 12.05 -1.76
CA ILE A 31 -0.76 11.26 -2.40
C ILE A 31 -0.17 9.91 -2.78
N TYR A 32 -0.89 8.86 -2.43
CA TYR A 32 -0.52 7.47 -2.71
C TYR A 32 -1.78 6.70 -3.09
N ASN A 33 -1.75 5.97 -4.20
CA ASN A 33 -2.90 5.33 -4.83
C ASN A 33 -4.11 6.27 -4.83
N HIS A 34 -3.98 7.51 -5.31
CA HIS A 34 -5.07 8.48 -5.37
C HIS A 34 -5.76 8.74 -4.00
N MET A 35 -5.03 8.60 -2.90
CA MET A 35 -5.52 8.74 -1.52
C MET A 35 -4.51 9.52 -0.67
N LEU A 36 -4.99 10.26 0.33
CA LEU A 36 -4.15 10.98 1.28
C LEU A 36 -3.35 9.98 2.13
N LEU A 37 -2.04 10.21 2.21
CA LEU A 37 -1.13 9.49 3.09
C LEU A 37 -0.32 10.52 3.90
N PRO A 38 -0.31 10.48 5.25
CA PRO A 38 0.48 11.41 6.05
C PRO A 38 1.97 11.26 5.73
N SER A 39 2.66 12.38 5.51
CA SER A 39 4.12 12.39 5.27
C SER A 39 4.91 13.06 6.39
N ALA A 40 4.25 13.80 7.30
CA ALA A 40 4.89 14.33 8.51
C ALA A 40 3.85 14.68 9.61
N PHE A 41 4.27 14.52 10.88
CA PHE A 41 3.62 15.05 12.09
C PHE A 41 4.64 15.95 12.81
N GLY A 42 5.03 17.07 12.20
CA GLY A 42 6.12 17.92 12.69
C GLY A 42 7.49 17.50 12.16
N SER A 43 8.50 17.37 13.04
CA SER A 43 9.86 17.01 12.66
C SER A 43 9.98 15.55 12.23
N ILE A 44 10.63 15.31 11.09
CA ILE A 44 10.91 13.96 10.58
C ILE A 44 11.91 13.24 11.51
N GLU A 45 12.92 13.95 12.01
CA GLU A 45 13.93 13.37 12.90
C GLU A 45 13.33 12.94 14.24
N GLU A 46 12.48 13.77 14.85
CA GLU A 46 11.78 13.42 16.09
C GLU A 46 10.84 12.23 15.87
N SER A 47 10.11 12.22 14.75
CA SER A 47 9.24 11.09 14.38
C SER A 47 10.04 9.80 14.19
N TYR A 48 11.24 9.88 13.60
CA TYR A 48 12.16 8.75 13.42
C TYR A 48 12.67 8.21 14.77
N HIS A 49 13.13 9.07 15.67
CA HIS A 49 13.61 8.66 16.98
C HIS A 49 12.48 8.03 17.80
N HIS A 50 11.30 8.67 17.85
CA HIS A 50 10.13 8.12 18.52
C HIS A 50 9.70 6.77 17.93
N LEU A 51 9.76 6.59 16.61
CA LEU A 51 9.42 5.32 15.97
C LEU A 51 10.32 4.17 16.45
N LYS A 52 11.60 4.45 16.67
CA LYS A 52 12.58 3.43 17.09
C LYS A 52 12.53 3.10 18.57
N GLU A 53 12.02 4.01 19.39
CA GLU A 53 12.07 3.90 20.85
C GLU A 53 10.68 3.65 21.48
N HIS A 54 9.60 3.93 20.75
CA HIS A 54 8.23 3.85 21.23
C HIS A 54 7.30 3.19 20.19
N VAL A 55 6.00 3.52 20.24
CA VAL A 55 4.98 2.96 19.35
C VAL A 55 4.26 4.07 18.61
N GLN A 56 3.99 3.87 17.32
CA GLN A 56 3.19 4.78 16.52
C GLN A 56 2.00 4.02 15.90
N VAL A 57 0.90 4.74 15.67
CA VAL A 57 -0.28 4.23 14.97
C VAL A 57 -0.41 5.04 13.69
N TRP A 58 -0.39 4.36 12.54
CA TRP A 58 -0.31 5.01 11.24
C TRP A 58 -1.61 4.88 10.45
N ASP A 59 -2.01 5.97 9.83
CA ASP A 59 -2.96 5.94 8.72
C ASP A 59 -2.21 5.59 7.43
N VAL A 60 -2.15 4.29 7.13
CA VAL A 60 -1.64 3.75 5.86
C VAL A 60 -2.77 3.21 4.98
N ALA A 61 -3.99 3.75 5.11
CA ALA A 61 -5.14 3.29 4.32
C ALA A 61 -4.95 3.45 2.80
N ALA A 62 -3.98 4.27 2.38
CA ALA A 62 -3.57 4.44 1.00
C ALA A 62 -2.81 3.22 0.43
N GLU A 63 -2.30 2.32 1.26
CA GLU A 63 -1.88 0.98 0.84
C GLU A 63 -3.15 0.17 0.53
N ARG A 64 -3.49 0.06 -0.75
CA ARG A 64 -4.77 -0.51 -1.18
C ARG A 64 -4.64 -2.02 -1.34
N GLN A 65 -5.77 -2.71 -1.26
CA GLN A 65 -5.85 -4.12 -1.66
C GLN A 65 -6.42 -4.25 -3.07
N VAL A 66 -5.74 -5.03 -3.91
CA VAL A 66 -6.38 -5.72 -5.04
C VAL A 66 -6.73 -7.12 -4.56
N GLN A 67 -8.02 -7.50 -4.67
CA GLN A 67 -8.47 -8.84 -4.33
C GLN A 67 -8.65 -9.65 -5.60
N ILE A 68 -7.93 -10.77 -5.69
CA ILE A 68 -8.12 -11.77 -6.75
C ILE A 68 -8.74 -13.00 -6.11
N SER A 69 -9.84 -13.48 -6.69
CA SER A 69 -10.54 -14.66 -6.18
C SER A 69 -11.15 -15.50 -7.28
N GLY A 70 -11.26 -16.80 -7.03
CA GLY A 70 -11.77 -17.80 -7.97
C GLY A 70 -10.75 -18.87 -8.29
N LYS A 71 -11.16 -19.84 -9.11
CA LYS A 71 -10.40 -21.06 -9.43
C LYS A 71 -8.98 -20.77 -9.94
N ASP A 72 -8.83 -19.75 -10.77
CA ASP A 72 -7.55 -19.41 -11.43
C ASP A 72 -6.78 -18.30 -10.69
N SER A 73 -7.24 -17.90 -9.50
CA SER A 73 -6.65 -16.77 -8.76
C SER A 73 -5.18 -16.99 -8.38
N ALA A 74 -4.80 -18.23 -8.04
CA ALA A 74 -3.41 -18.57 -7.71
C ALA A 74 -2.50 -18.55 -8.95
N GLU A 75 -3.02 -18.97 -10.11
CA GLU A 75 -2.27 -18.94 -11.37
C GLU A 75 -2.04 -17.51 -11.84
N LEU A 76 -3.08 -16.68 -11.82
CA LEU A 76 -2.96 -15.25 -12.13
C LEU A 76 -2.00 -14.53 -11.16
N MET A 77 -2.07 -14.83 -9.86
CA MET A 77 -1.14 -14.26 -8.89
C MET A 77 0.31 -14.66 -9.20
N GLN A 78 0.57 -15.94 -9.54
CA GLN A 78 1.91 -16.38 -9.93
C GLN A 78 2.37 -15.77 -11.27
N LEU A 79 1.46 -15.58 -12.23
CA LEU A 79 1.77 -14.99 -13.53
C LEU A 79 2.36 -13.58 -13.40
N MET A 80 1.82 -12.79 -12.48
CA MET A 80 2.21 -11.38 -12.31
C MET A 80 3.58 -11.19 -11.63
N THR A 81 4.09 -12.18 -10.87
CA THR A 81 5.32 -12.02 -10.08
C THR A 81 6.42 -13.00 -10.46
N CYS A 82 7.66 -12.51 -10.42
CA CYS A 82 8.84 -13.37 -10.57
C CYS A 82 9.15 -14.21 -9.32
N ARG A 83 8.47 -13.98 -8.20
CA ARG A 83 8.65 -14.78 -6.98
C ARG A 83 7.86 -16.08 -7.07
N ASP A 84 8.51 -17.21 -6.79
CA ASP A 84 7.85 -18.53 -6.72
C ASP A 84 6.90 -18.61 -5.50
N LEU A 85 5.61 -18.81 -5.79
CA LEU A 85 4.52 -18.96 -4.84
C LEU A 85 3.96 -20.39 -4.80
N SER A 86 4.56 -21.37 -5.49
CA SER A 86 4.09 -22.76 -5.53
C SER A 86 3.99 -23.43 -4.15
N LYS A 87 4.83 -22.99 -3.20
CA LYS A 87 4.87 -23.47 -1.80
C LYS A 87 4.26 -22.48 -0.81
N SER A 88 3.50 -21.49 -1.30
CA SER A 88 2.84 -20.50 -0.46
C SER A 88 1.77 -21.14 0.42
N LYS A 89 1.65 -20.65 1.66
CA LYS A 89 0.71 -21.16 2.66
C LYS A 89 -0.33 -20.12 3.00
N VAL A 90 -1.57 -20.57 3.21
CA VAL A 90 -2.65 -19.72 3.73
C VAL A 90 -2.23 -19.08 5.06
N GLY A 91 -2.59 -17.80 5.24
CA GLY A 91 -2.24 -17.02 6.43
C GLY A 91 -0.80 -16.48 6.43
N ARG A 92 -0.10 -16.51 5.28
CA ARG A 92 1.25 -15.94 5.13
C ARG A 92 1.27 -14.80 4.12
N CYS A 93 2.27 -13.94 4.29
CA CYS A 93 2.55 -12.80 3.41
C CYS A 93 3.88 -12.99 2.67
N TYR A 94 3.97 -12.43 1.46
CA TYR A 94 5.11 -12.55 0.56
C TYR A 94 5.35 -11.23 -0.16
N TYR A 95 6.55 -10.66 -0.06
CA TYR A 95 6.97 -9.54 -0.91
C TYR A 95 7.19 -10.03 -2.35
N CYS A 96 6.38 -9.57 -3.30
CA CYS A 96 6.31 -10.15 -4.63
C CYS A 96 6.47 -9.05 -5.68
N PRO A 97 7.68 -8.81 -6.22
CA PRO A 97 7.85 -7.89 -7.34
C PRO A 97 6.92 -8.29 -8.49
N ILE A 98 6.04 -7.39 -8.89
CA ILE A 98 5.17 -7.53 -10.05
C ILE A 98 5.87 -6.90 -11.24
N ILE A 99 5.97 -7.65 -12.34
CA ILE A 99 6.71 -7.24 -13.52
C ILE A 99 5.83 -7.27 -14.78
N ASP A 100 6.18 -6.46 -15.76
CA ASP A 100 5.58 -6.48 -17.09
C ASP A 100 6.22 -7.55 -18.00
N ASN A 101 5.81 -7.57 -19.27
CA ASN A 101 6.29 -8.48 -20.30
C ASN A 101 7.76 -8.26 -20.70
N GLU A 102 8.37 -7.14 -20.32
CA GLU A 102 9.78 -6.82 -20.55
C GLU A 102 10.63 -7.03 -19.29
N GLY A 103 10.01 -7.45 -18.17
CA GLY A 103 10.66 -7.61 -16.87
C GLY A 103 10.82 -6.30 -16.10
N GLY A 104 10.20 -5.21 -16.55
CA GLY A 104 10.12 -3.93 -15.85
C GLY A 104 9.22 -4.02 -14.62
N ILE A 105 9.55 -3.30 -13.55
CA ILE A 105 8.77 -3.31 -12.31
C ILE A 105 7.50 -2.48 -12.49
N ILE A 106 6.34 -3.12 -12.31
CA ILE A 106 5.03 -2.45 -12.24
C ILE A 106 4.75 -2.00 -10.79
N ASN A 107 5.01 -2.88 -9.83
CA ASN A 107 4.72 -2.66 -8.40
C ASN A 107 5.52 -3.65 -7.55
N ASP A 108 5.73 -3.33 -6.28
CA ASP A 108 6.45 -4.16 -5.31
C ASP A 108 5.61 -4.52 -4.08
N PRO A 109 4.46 -5.20 -4.27
CA PRO A 109 3.49 -5.43 -3.21
C PRO A 109 3.90 -6.47 -2.18
N VAL A 110 3.17 -6.45 -1.06
CA VAL A 110 3.04 -7.60 -0.17
C VAL A 110 1.78 -8.38 -0.53
N VAL A 111 1.93 -9.62 -0.95
CA VAL A 111 0.84 -10.55 -1.28
C VAL A 111 0.47 -11.39 -0.06
N LEU A 112 -0.82 -11.51 0.21
CA LEU A 112 -1.39 -12.30 1.29
C LEU A 112 -2.24 -13.44 0.72
N LYS A 113 -1.92 -14.68 1.09
CA LYS A 113 -2.73 -15.85 0.74
C LYS A 113 -3.81 -16.04 1.80
N LEU A 114 -5.05 -15.63 1.52
CA LEU A 114 -6.15 -15.69 2.49
C LEU A 114 -6.84 -17.06 2.52
N ASN A 115 -6.96 -17.71 1.36
CA ASN A 115 -7.29 -19.12 1.21
C ASN A 115 -6.75 -19.59 -0.16
N GLU A 116 -7.08 -20.82 -0.59
CA GLU A 116 -6.57 -21.36 -1.86
C GLU A 116 -7.08 -20.61 -3.12
N GLU A 117 -8.25 -19.97 -3.03
CA GLU A 117 -8.89 -19.25 -4.14
C GLU A 117 -9.10 -17.76 -3.83
N LYS A 118 -8.32 -17.19 -2.90
CA LYS A 118 -8.45 -15.79 -2.48
C LYS A 118 -7.13 -15.20 -2.03
N TRP A 119 -6.74 -14.14 -2.72
CA TRP A 119 -5.49 -13.43 -2.52
C TRP A 119 -5.77 -11.94 -2.33
N TRP A 120 -5.01 -11.31 -1.45
CA TRP A 120 -4.91 -9.86 -1.38
C TRP A 120 -3.52 -9.43 -1.80
N ILE A 121 -3.46 -8.42 -2.64
CA ILE A 121 -2.22 -7.76 -3.05
C ILE A 121 -2.23 -6.39 -2.39
N SER A 122 -1.35 -6.18 -1.41
CA SER A 122 -1.14 -4.92 -0.71
C SER A 122 -0.17 -4.09 -1.52
N ILE A 123 -0.70 -3.15 -2.31
CA ILE A 123 0.04 -2.53 -3.43
C ILE A 123 0.80 -1.29 -3.03
N ALA A 124 1.91 -1.07 -3.74
CA ALA A 124 2.59 0.21 -3.78
C ALA A 124 1.83 1.26 -4.64
N ASP A 125 2.47 2.34 -5.10
CA ASP A 125 1.80 3.49 -5.78
C ASP A 125 1.63 3.31 -7.29
N SER A 126 0.92 2.26 -7.70
CA SER A 126 0.47 2.09 -9.09
C SER A 126 -0.81 1.25 -9.14
N ASP A 127 -1.64 1.49 -10.16
CA ASP A 127 -2.94 0.82 -10.29
C ASP A 127 -2.79 -0.63 -10.79
N VAL A 128 -2.29 -1.55 -9.95
CA VAL A 128 -2.09 -2.99 -10.25
C VAL A 128 -3.36 -3.67 -10.77
N ILE A 129 -4.53 -3.15 -10.43
CA ILE A 129 -5.82 -3.64 -10.95
C ILE A 129 -5.94 -3.58 -12.48
N LEU A 130 -5.10 -2.79 -13.15
CA LEU A 130 -5.05 -2.73 -14.62
C LEU A 130 -4.26 -3.89 -15.24
N PHE A 131 -3.60 -4.71 -14.42
CA PHE A 131 -2.76 -5.85 -14.82
C PHE A 131 -3.24 -7.20 -14.25
N ALA A 132 -4.30 -7.17 -13.43
CA ALA A 132 -4.86 -8.32 -12.71
C ALA A 132 -6.25 -8.70 -13.24
#